data_AF-A0A8J3JRR8-F1
#
_entry.id   AF-A0A8J3JRR8-F1
#
_cell.length_a   1.000
_cell.length_b   1.000
_cell.length_c   1.000
_cell.angle_alpha   90.00
_cell.angle_beta   90.00
_cell.angle_gamma   90.00
#
_symmetry.space_group_name_H-M   'P 1'
#
loop_
_entity.id
_entity.type
_entity.pdbx_description
1 polymer ?
#
loop_
_entity_poly.entity_id
_entity_poly.type
_entity_poly.pdbx_seq_one_letter_code
_entity_poly.pdbx_strand_id
1 'polypeptide(L)'
;MATIDDALRLAERFAVEATLRDGKPYRGLVDEFAHGWCVWVVPTRPPAEPPPIGSGVTVVLDRHTGLLAYYPAWWTEQVKERYQPGSATHLARPPKPSRAEAAQALPGPARIAMALTKQNVSVLAGSARGDAAPVHHPAVAGWLAAQPAGRLVRGAARHADLMLLSRLCADWAQTGSTDPAAMWSALAEPWPTSYPTMSDRPLGLGPDLPCCVTCQLAWQEFGGDPAAVDWTELREPVAAGAAPDPDRFPPAVAAVLVEGGWTGGGLDPAQVDRLLDEAREAHGAWHDRAAASAAREVFVRYPQLSTRATVAGVDCLAQQFTLRMPDEFCPVPELAAFERRLGVPVCPIGSETAFNILVVDARNRFFVLDQGGDWFLGGHVDEALANLATGRAPGRLRADGVIAAAR
;
A
#
# COMPACT_ATOMS: atom_id res chain seq x y z
N MET A 1 -22.98 20.05 27.08
CA MET A 1 -21.52 20.05 26.85
C MET A 1 -20.98 18.76 27.42
N ALA A 2 -20.16 18.05 26.64
CA ALA A 2 -19.45 16.87 27.11
C ALA A 2 -18.30 17.25 28.06
N THR A 3 -17.85 16.29 28.85
CA THR A 3 -16.78 16.44 29.85
C THR A 3 -15.62 15.46 29.59
N ILE A 4 -14.48 15.68 30.25
CA ILE A 4 -13.35 14.73 30.21
C ILE A 4 -13.76 13.34 30.74
N ASP A 5 -14.65 13.28 31.72
CA ASP A 5 -15.17 12.00 32.24
C ASP A 5 -16.01 11.26 31.19
N ASP A 6 -16.74 11.98 30.33
CA ASP A 6 -17.45 11.38 29.19
C ASP A 6 -16.47 10.80 28.18
N ALA A 7 -15.37 11.50 27.89
CA ALA A 7 -14.32 11.02 27.00
C ALA A 7 -13.60 9.79 27.56
N LEU A 8 -13.30 9.75 28.86
CA LEU A 8 -12.68 8.60 29.52
C LEU A 8 -13.61 7.37 29.50
N ARG A 9 -14.91 7.55 29.80
CA ARG A 9 -15.91 6.48 29.67
C ARG A 9 -16.03 5.97 28.23
N LEU A 10 -15.97 6.87 27.25
CA LEU A 10 -15.98 6.52 25.83
C LEU A 10 -14.76 5.67 25.47
N ALA A 11 -13.57 6.06 25.94
CA ALA A 11 -12.32 5.35 25.70
C ALA A 11 -12.34 3.93 26.31
N GLU A 12 -12.82 3.80 27.55
CA GLU A 12 -12.98 2.51 28.23
C GLU A 12 -13.94 1.59 27.48
N ARG A 13 -15.11 2.11 27.09
CA ARG A 13 -16.09 1.34 26.31
C ARG A 13 -15.49 0.83 25.00
N PHE A 14 -14.81 1.69 24.24
CA PHE A 14 -14.17 1.26 22.99
C PHE A 14 -13.07 0.22 23.22
N ALA A 15 -12.30 0.33 24.31
CA ALA A 15 -11.26 -0.64 24.64
C ALA A 15 -11.86 -2.02 24.97
N VAL A 16 -12.98 -2.05 25.72
CA VAL A 16 -13.72 -3.28 26.00
C VAL A 16 -14.26 -3.89 24.70
N GLU A 17 -14.88 -3.09 23.84
CA GLU A 17 -15.39 -3.56 22.54
C GLU A 17 -14.29 -4.14 21.66
N ALA A 18 -13.13 -3.46 21.57
CA ALA A 18 -11.98 -3.95 20.82
C ALA A 18 -11.43 -5.26 21.41
N THR A 19 -11.37 -5.36 22.74
CA THR A 19 -10.93 -6.56 23.45
C THR A 19 -11.84 -7.75 23.17
N LEU A 20 -13.16 -7.55 23.23
CA LEU A 20 -14.14 -8.59 22.92
C LEU A 20 -14.09 -9.02 21.46
N ARG A 21 -13.87 -8.07 20.54
CA ARG A 21 -13.79 -8.35 19.10
C ARG A 21 -12.55 -9.14 18.72
N ASP A 22 -11.40 -8.76 19.26
CA ASP A 22 -10.11 -9.24 18.79
C ASP A 22 -9.51 -10.32 19.71
N GLY A 23 -10.14 -10.59 20.86
CA GLY A 23 -9.68 -11.58 21.85
C GLY A 23 -8.36 -11.23 22.54
N LYS A 24 -7.89 -9.99 22.38
CA LYS A 24 -6.62 -9.48 22.92
C LYS A 24 -6.90 -8.20 23.73
N PRO A 25 -6.18 -7.92 24.83
CA PRO A 25 -6.45 -6.75 25.66
C PRO A 25 -6.12 -5.42 24.96
N TYR A 26 -7.04 -4.46 25.04
CA TYR A 26 -6.86 -3.07 24.61
C TYR A 26 -6.99 -2.11 25.79
N ARG A 27 -6.42 -0.92 25.67
CA ARG A 27 -6.63 0.22 26.57
C ARG A 27 -7.09 1.45 25.81
N GLY A 28 -7.91 2.26 26.47
CA GLY A 28 -8.35 3.56 25.95
C GLY A 28 -7.31 4.64 26.24
N LEU A 29 -7.15 5.60 25.32
CA LEU A 29 -6.38 6.84 25.55
C LEU A 29 -7.26 8.04 25.20
N VAL A 30 -7.04 9.14 25.90
CA VAL A 30 -7.74 10.42 25.69
C VAL A 30 -6.73 11.54 25.63
N ASP A 31 -6.87 12.41 24.63
CA ASP A 31 -6.07 13.62 24.47
C ASP A 31 -7.00 14.82 24.27
N GLU A 32 -6.80 15.88 25.05
CA GLU A 32 -7.70 17.04 25.10
C GLU A 32 -7.24 18.15 24.15
N PHE A 33 -8.22 18.85 23.56
CA PHE A 33 -7.97 20.08 22.80
C PHE A 33 -9.13 21.07 22.95
N ALA A 34 -8.98 22.25 22.32
CA ALA A 34 -9.90 23.37 22.48
C ALA A 34 -11.37 23.00 22.23
N HIS A 35 -11.64 22.16 21.23
CA HIS A 35 -13.00 21.84 20.80
C HIS A 35 -13.50 20.46 21.27
N GLY A 36 -12.71 19.69 22.00
CA GLY A 36 -13.12 18.35 22.42
C GLY A 36 -12.00 17.46 22.93
N TRP A 37 -12.20 16.15 22.79
CA TRP A 37 -11.25 15.12 23.18
C TRP A 37 -11.08 14.12 22.05
N CYS A 38 -9.84 13.83 21.66
CA CYS A 38 -9.52 12.69 20.82
C CYS A 38 -9.45 11.43 21.68
N VAL A 39 -10.19 10.41 21.28
CA VAL A 39 -10.33 9.13 21.96
C VAL A 39 -9.80 8.02 21.07
N TRP A 40 -8.97 7.17 21.67
CA TRP A 40 -8.24 6.12 20.99
C TRP A 40 -8.35 4.79 21.72
N VAL A 41 -8.13 3.71 20.99
CA VAL A 41 -7.86 2.38 21.56
C VAL A 41 -6.57 1.83 21.01
N VAL A 42 -5.71 1.37 21.91
CA VAL A 42 -4.44 0.75 21.53
C VAL A 42 -4.33 -0.63 22.20
N PRO A 43 -3.78 -1.63 21.51
CA PRO A 43 -3.42 -2.89 22.15
C PRO A 43 -2.52 -2.63 23.37
N THR A 44 -2.76 -3.31 24.50
CA THR A 44 -1.89 -3.15 25.68
C THR A 44 -0.50 -3.75 25.48
N ARG A 45 -0.37 -4.67 24.53
CA ARG A 45 0.89 -5.22 24.02
C ARG A 45 0.93 -4.99 22.51
N PRO A 46 2.06 -4.56 21.92
CA PRO A 46 2.17 -4.41 20.47
C PRO A 46 1.73 -5.71 19.80
N PRO A 47 0.79 -5.65 18.84
CA PRO A 47 0.22 -6.86 18.26
C PRO A 47 1.27 -7.55 17.38
N ALA A 48 1.22 -8.89 17.31
CA ALA A 48 2.03 -9.68 16.38
C ALA A 48 1.54 -9.58 14.91
N GLU A 49 0.40 -8.92 14.70
CA GLU A 49 -0.26 -8.74 13.41
C GLU A 49 -0.70 -7.27 13.29
N PRO A 50 -0.66 -6.67 12.09
CA PRO A 50 -1.13 -5.31 11.90
C PRO A 50 -2.63 -5.18 12.24
N PRO A 51 -3.06 -4.02 12.76
CA PRO A 51 -4.46 -3.78 13.07
C PRO A 51 -5.35 -3.93 11.81
N PRO A 52 -6.54 -4.55 11.90
CA PRO A 52 -7.51 -4.56 10.80
C PRO A 52 -7.76 -3.16 10.21
N ILE A 53 -8.07 -3.10 8.91
CA ILE A 53 -8.47 -1.86 8.23
C ILE A 53 -9.62 -1.19 8.99
N GLY A 54 -9.41 0.05 9.43
CA GLY A 54 -10.37 0.82 10.23
C GLY A 54 -10.35 0.55 11.74
N SER A 55 -9.45 -0.31 12.24
CA SER A 55 -9.20 -0.47 13.68
C SER A 55 -8.08 0.48 14.12
N GLY A 56 -8.40 1.37 15.05
CA GLY A 56 -7.54 2.50 15.43
C GLY A 56 -8.08 3.88 15.01
N VAL A 57 -9.34 3.97 14.55
CA VAL A 57 -10.02 5.26 14.33
C VAL A 57 -9.90 6.15 15.57
N THR A 58 -9.34 7.35 15.38
CA THR A 58 -9.42 8.42 16.37
C THR A 58 -10.82 8.96 16.38
N VAL A 59 -11.45 8.99 17.55
CA VAL A 59 -12.80 9.53 17.69
C VAL A 59 -12.71 10.85 18.43
N VAL A 60 -13.16 11.93 17.81
CA VAL A 60 -13.34 13.21 18.50
C VAL A 60 -14.70 13.21 19.17
N LEU A 61 -14.71 13.40 20.49
CA LEU A 61 -15.89 13.80 21.25
C LEU A 61 -15.93 15.33 21.30
N ASP A 62 -16.89 15.94 20.60
CA ASP A 62 -17.03 17.39 20.54
C ASP A 62 -17.53 17.94 21.89
N ARG A 63 -16.83 18.95 22.42
CA ARG A 63 -17.11 19.53 23.74
C ARG A 63 -18.49 20.19 23.80
N HIS A 64 -18.90 20.85 22.72
CA HIS A 64 -20.09 21.69 22.72
C HIS A 64 -21.36 20.87 22.49
N THR A 65 -21.34 20.05 21.46
CA THR A 65 -22.47 19.24 20.99
C THR A 65 -22.56 17.89 21.69
N GLY A 66 -21.45 17.34 22.20
CA GLY A 66 -21.40 15.97 22.71
C GLY A 66 -21.51 14.88 21.63
N LEU A 67 -21.44 15.27 20.36
CA LEU A 67 -21.47 14.38 19.22
C LEU A 67 -20.08 13.83 18.88
N LEU A 68 -20.04 12.83 18.01
CA LEU A 68 -18.80 12.16 17.62
C LEU A 68 -18.41 12.54 16.19
N ALA A 69 -17.10 12.68 15.96
CA ALA A 69 -16.50 12.70 14.64
C ALA A 69 -15.44 11.61 14.57
N TYR A 70 -15.42 10.85 13.48
CA TYR A 70 -14.50 9.74 13.29
C TYR A 70 -13.41 10.13 12.30
N TYR A 71 -12.17 9.98 12.72
CA TYR A 71 -10.96 10.21 11.95
C TYR A 71 -10.20 8.89 11.79
N PRO A 72 -9.23 8.82 10.87
CA PRO A 72 -8.25 7.72 10.83
C PRO A 72 -7.47 7.64 12.14
N ALA A 73 -6.53 6.70 12.18
CA ALA A 73 -5.48 6.64 13.20
C ALA A 73 -4.46 7.80 13.06
N TRP A 74 -4.93 9.03 12.92
CA TRP A 74 -4.13 10.25 12.84
C TRP A 74 -3.72 10.74 14.19
N TRP A 75 -2.45 11.14 14.33
CA TRP A 75 -1.96 11.78 15.54
C TRP A 75 -2.89 12.90 15.98
N THR A 76 -3.02 13.09 17.29
CA THR A 76 -3.96 14.09 17.82
C THR A 76 -3.76 15.46 17.18
N GLU A 77 -2.51 15.89 16.95
CA GLU A 77 -2.21 17.17 16.30
C GLU A 77 -2.80 17.27 14.88
N GLN A 78 -2.74 16.21 14.09
CA GLN A 78 -3.31 16.20 12.73
C GLN A 78 -4.84 16.28 12.74
N VAL A 79 -5.46 15.63 13.72
CA VAL A 79 -6.91 15.74 13.95
C VAL A 79 -7.27 17.16 14.40
N LYS A 80 -6.49 17.75 15.31
CA LYS A 80 -6.69 19.14 15.78
C LYS A 80 -6.64 20.15 14.64
N GLU A 81 -5.69 20.00 13.72
CA GLU A 81 -5.54 20.88 12.55
C GLU A 81 -6.73 20.84 11.59
N ARG A 82 -7.40 19.68 11.47
CA ARG A 82 -8.48 19.45 10.49
C ARG A 82 -9.88 19.49 11.10
N TYR A 83 -9.98 19.50 12.43
CA TYR A 83 -11.26 19.53 13.12
C TYR A 83 -12.00 20.85 12.89
N GLN A 84 -13.24 20.76 12.44
CA GLN A 84 -14.13 21.91 12.24
C GLN A 84 -15.13 21.97 13.40
N PRO A 85 -15.18 23.05 14.21
CA PRO A 85 -16.12 23.13 15.33
C PRO A 85 -17.58 22.96 14.87
N GLY A 86 -18.36 22.13 15.58
CA GLY A 86 -19.78 21.88 15.25
C GLY A 86 -20.02 20.96 14.05
N SER A 87 -18.97 20.40 13.47
CA SER A 87 -19.05 19.40 12.40
C SER A 87 -19.40 17.99 12.90
N ALA A 88 -19.20 17.70 14.19
CA ALA A 88 -19.53 16.40 14.75
C ALA A 88 -21.01 16.09 14.53
N THR A 89 -21.30 14.85 14.13
CA THR A 89 -22.65 14.46 13.72
C THR A 89 -23.13 13.28 14.56
N HIS A 90 -24.39 12.91 14.41
CA HIS A 90 -24.92 11.66 14.97
C HIS A 90 -24.41 10.40 14.25
N LEU A 91 -23.55 10.54 13.21
CA LEU A 91 -23.22 9.43 12.34
C LEU A 91 -22.59 8.26 13.09
N ALA A 92 -23.09 7.09 12.70
CA ALA A 92 -22.60 5.79 13.11
C ALA A 92 -21.11 5.69 12.81
N ARG A 93 -20.37 5.08 13.74
CA ARG A 93 -19.05 4.46 13.53
C ARG A 93 -18.87 4.06 12.06
N PRO A 94 -17.72 4.37 11.41
CA PRO A 94 -17.53 4.06 9.99
C PRO A 94 -18.00 2.64 9.70
N PRO A 95 -18.82 2.45 8.65
CA PRO A 95 -19.52 1.20 8.42
C PRO A 95 -18.51 0.06 8.39
N LYS A 96 -18.86 -1.06 9.04
CA LYS A 96 -18.02 -2.26 8.98
C LYS A 96 -17.87 -2.66 7.51
N PRO A 97 -16.70 -3.18 7.10
CA PRO A 97 -16.55 -3.81 5.80
C PRO A 97 -17.67 -4.82 5.60
N SER A 98 -18.35 -4.74 4.45
CA SER A 98 -19.29 -5.74 4.00
C SER A 98 -18.59 -7.11 3.89
N ARG A 99 -19.38 -8.18 3.84
CA ARG A 99 -18.82 -9.53 3.59
C ARG A 99 -17.99 -9.59 2.31
N ALA A 100 -18.36 -8.81 1.29
CA ALA A 100 -17.62 -8.75 0.03
C ALA A 100 -16.25 -8.07 0.21
N GLU A 101 -16.19 -6.95 0.93
CA GLU A 101 -14.93 -6.26 1.24
C GLU A 101 -14.04 -7.11 2.15
N ALA A 102 -14.63 -7.81 3.13
CA ALA A 102 -13.89 -8.74 3.97
C ALA A 102 -13.29 -9.91 3.18
N ALA A 103 -13.99 -10.43 2.17
CA ALA A 103 -13.47 -11.48 1.28
C ALA A 103 -12.33 -10.99 0.36
N GLN A 104 -12.17 -9.67 0.23
CA GLN A 104 -11.09 -9.03 -0.51
C GLN A 104 -9.88 -8.69 0.38
N ALA A 105 -9.92 -8.95 1.68
CA ALA A 105 -8.79 -8.72 2.56
C ALA A 105 -7.76 -9.85 2.43
N LEU A 106 -6.47 -9.51 2.35
CA LEU A 106 -5.38 -10.46 2.45
C LEU A 106 -4.13 -9.80 3.06
N PRO A 107 -3.45 -10.43 4.04
CA PRO A 107 -2.27 -9.86 4.68
C PRO A 107 -1.14 -9.56 3.70
N GLY A 108 -0.42 -8.45 3.92
CA GLY A 108 0.71 -8.00 3.12
C GLY A 108 0.76 -6.47 3.02
N PRO A 109 1.55 -5.92 2.08
CA PRO A 109 1.72 -4.47 1.92
C PRO A 109 0.45 -3.81 1.32
N ALA A 110 -0.64 -3.78 2.08
CA ALA A 110 -1.91 -3.16 1.70
C ALA A 110 -1.93 -1.67 2.06
N ARG A 111 -2.95 -0.97 1.53
CA ARG A 111 -3.23 0.42 1.86
C ARG A 111 -4.68 0.61 2.31
N ILE A 112 -4.91 1.72 2.99
CA ILE A 112 -6.23 2.27 3.28
C ILE A 112 -6.27 3.66 2.68
N ALA A 113 -7.30 3.96 1.92
CA ALA A 113 -7.60 5.30 1.42
C ALA A 113 -8.79 5.86 2.18
N MET A 114 -8.77 7.16 2.44
CA MET A 114 -9.84 7.87 3.11
C MET A 114 -10.20 9.18 2.39
N ALA A 115 -11.50 9.48 2.30
CA ALA A 115 -11.98 10.84 2.06
C ALA A 115 -12.72 11.37 3.29
N LEU A 116 -12.43 12.61 3.68
CA LEU A 116 -13.13 13.34 4.74
C LEU A 116 -14.15 14.30 4.11
N THR A 117 -15.40 14.28 4.58
CA THR A 117 -16.42 15.26 4.14
C THR A 117 -16.37 16.54 4.97
N LYS A 118 -16.97 17.63 4.46
CA LYS A 118 -17.13 18.91 5.19
C LYS A 118 -17.90 18.76 6.50
N GLN A 119 -18.65 17.68 6.67
CA GLN A 119 -19.34 17.31 7.90
C GLN A 119 -18.51 16.37 8.80
N ASN A 120 -17.18 16.29 8.57
CA ASN A 120 -16.25 15.41 9.28
C ASN A 120 -16.71 13.93 9.36
N VAL A 121 -17.22 13.46 8.24
CA VAL A 121 -17.55 12.05 8.01
C VAL A 121 -16.43 11.43 7.19
N SER A 122 -15.83 10.37 7.72
CA SER A 122 -14.77 9.63 7.01
C SER A 122 -15.37 8.49 6.20
N VAL A 123 -15.09 8.48 4.90
CA VAL A 123 -15.32 7.33 4.00
C VAL A 123 -13.99 6.63 3.81
N LEU A 124 -13.95 5.31 4.03
CA LEU A 124 -12.74 4.51 4.00
C LEU A 124 -12.85 3.38 2.98
N ALA A 125 -11.74 3.04 2.33
CA ALA A 125 -11.61 1.81 1.56
C ALA A 125 -10.23 1.19 1.75
N GLY A 126 -10.19 -0.14 1.76
CA GLY A 126 -8.96 -0.92 1.81
C GLY A 126 -8.56 -1.44 0.44
N SER A 127 -7.30 -1.82 0.28
CA SER A 127 -6.87 -2.55 -0.91
C SER A 127 -7.54 -3.93 -1.02
N ALA A 128 -7.96 -4.30 -2.23
CA ALA A 128 -8.66 -5.55 -2.53
C ALA A 128 -7.69 -6.69 -2.91
N ARG A 129 -6.86 -7.14 -1.95
CA ARG A 129 -5.84 -8.18 -2.13
C ARG A 129 -6.35 -9.62 -2.11
N GLY A 130 -7.63 -9.86 -1.89
CA GLY A 130 -8.24 -11.20 -1.95
C GLY A 130 -8.42 -11.71 -3.38
N ASP A 131 -8.79 -12.98 -3.54
CA ASP A 131 -8.89 -13.60 -4.86
C ASP A 131 -10.11 -13.14 -5.66
N ALA A 132 -11.17 -12.73 -4.98
CA ALA A 132 -12.33 -12.11 -5.62
C ALA A 132 -11.91 -10.88 -6.41
N ALA A 133 -12.44 -10.75 -7.63
CA ALA A 133 -12.27 -9.53 -8.41
C ALA A 133 -13.06 -8.39 -7.74
N PRO A 134 -12.50 -7.17 -7.64
CA PRO A 134 -13.23 -6.02 -7.13
C PRO A 134 -14.37 -5.67 -8.11
N VAL A 135 -15.51 -5.28 -7.54
CA VAL A 135 -16.65 -4.78 -8.32
C VAL A 135 -16.66 -3.26 -8.17
N HIS A 136 -16.31 -2.58 -9.26
CA HIS A 136 -16.26 -1.11 -9.30
C HIS A 136 -17.60 -0.52 -9.73
N HIS A 137 -17.87 0.69 -9.26
CA HIS A 137 -18.92 1.55 -9.81
C HIS A 137 -18.72 1.71 -11.32
N PRO A 138 -19.80 1.72 -12.15
CA PRO A 138 -19.69 1.75 -13.61
C PRO A 138 -18.80 2.86 -14.18
N ALA A 139 -18.79 4.04 -13.56
CA ALA A 139 -17.92 5.13 -13.98
C ALA A 139 -16.43 4.78 -13.82
N VAL A 140 -16.02 4.25 -12.65
CA VAL A 140 -14.63 3.84 -12.39
C VAL A 140 -14.24 2.65 -13.26
N ALA A 141 -15.15 1.69 -13.44
CA ALA A 141 -14.94 0.54 -14.33
C ALA A 141 -14.76 0.97 -15.79
N GLY A 142 -15.59 1.91 -16.27
CA GLY A 142 -15.50 2.47 -17.61
C GLY A 142 -14.20 3.24 -17.83
N TRP A 143 -13.78 4.04 -16.84
CA TRP A 143 -12.49 4.73 -16.90
C TRP A 143 -11.32 3.75 -16.98
N LEU A 144 -11.27 2.73 -16.11
CA LEU A 144 -10.24 1.69 -16.12
C LEU A 144 -10.16 0.97 -17.48
N ALA A 145 -11.31 0.63 -18.07
CA ALA A 145 -11.37 -0.05 -19.36
C ALA A 145 -10.97 0.84 -20.54
N ALA A 146 -11.09 2.17 -20.41
CA ALA A 146 -10.71 3.12 -21.44
C ALA A 146 -9.21 3.44 -21.48
N GLN A 147 -8.44 3.00 -20.48
CA GLN A 147 -7.01 3.31 -20.41
C GLN A 147 -6.20 2.52 -21.44
N PRO A 148 -5.17 3.13 -22.06
CA PRO A 148 -4.32 2.39 -22.98
C PRO A 148 -3.57 1.25 -22.27
N ALA A 149 -3.31 0.17 -22.99
CA ALA A 149 -2.49 -0.93 -22.49
C ALA A 149 -1.13 -0.43 -22.01
N GLY A 150 -0.60 -1.03 -20.94
CA GLY A 150 0.71 -0.64 -20.41
C GLY A 150 0.75 0.67 -19.65
N ARG A 151 -0.37 1.40 -19.50
CA ARG A 151 -0.42 2.69 -18.79
C ARG A 151 -0.82 2.56 -17.33
N LEU A 152 -1.45 1.46 -16.96
CA LEU A 152 -1.91 1.25 -15.59
C LEU A 152 -0.90 0.50 -14.76
N VAL A 153 -0.66 0.99 -13.55
CA VAL A 153 0.09 0.25 -12.53
C VAL A 153 -0.54 -1.12 -12.34
N ARG A 154 0.32 -2.12 -12.19
CA ARG A 154 -0.08 -3.50 -11.98
C ARG A 154 -1.11 -3.60 -10.85
N GLY A 155 -2.22 -4.28 -11.13
CA GLY A 155 -3.28 -4.48 -10.16
C GLY A 155 -3.98 -3.21 -9.69
N ALA A 156 -3.87 -2.08 -10.40
CA ALA A 156 -4.46 -0.78 -9.99
C ALA A 156 -5.93 -0.88 -9.59
N ALA A 157 -6.72 -1.70 -10.28
CA ALA A 157 -8.12 -1.95 -9.95
C ALA A 157 -8.35 -2.48 -8.51
N ARG A 158 -7.32 -2.94 -7.81
CA ARG A 158 -7.38 -3.43 -6.43
C ARG A 158 -6.83 -2.42 -5.42
N HIS A 159 -6.35 -1.26 -5.87
CA HIS A 159 -5.75 -0.25 -5.00
C HIS A 159 -6.81 0.45 -4.16
N ALA A 160 -6.45 0.82 -2.94
CA ALA A 160 -7.39 1.38 -1.96
C ALA A 160 -8.06 2.65 -2.48
N ASP A 161 -7.30 3.51 -3.17
CA ASP A 161 -7.78 4.76 -3.74
C ASP A 161 -8.87 4.57 -4.81
N LEU A 162 -8.75 3.56 -5.69
CA LEU A 162 -9.81 3.24 -6.66
C LEU A 162 -11.03 2.59 -6.00
N MET A 163 -10.81 1.78 -4.97
CA MET A 163 -11.91 1.24 -4.15
C MET A 163 -12.68 2.37 -3.46
N LEU A 164 -11.97 3.38 -2.94
CA LEU A 164 -12.57 4.57 -2.33
C LEU A 164 -13.35 5.39 -3.35
N LEU A 165 -12.75 5.67 -4.51
CA LEU A 165 -13.42 6.42 -5.58
C LEU A 165 -14.72 5.72 -6.02
N SER A 166 -14.67 4.40 -6.20
CA SER A 166 -15.84 3.59 -6.50
C SER A 166 -16.93 3.70 -5.42
N ARG A 167 -16.52 3.68 -4.14
CA ARG A 167 -17.45 3.84 -3.01
C ARG A 167 -18.11 5.21 -3.01
N LEU A 168 -17.34 6.27 -3.18
CA LEU A 168 -17.85 7.64 -3.21
C LEU A 168 -18.82 7.85 -4.37
N CYS A 169 -18.52 7.32 -5.57
CA CYS A 169 -19.46 7.35 -6.68
C CYS A 169 -20.78 6.64 -6.36
N ALA A 170 -20.72 5.48 -5.68
CA ALA A 170 -21.91 4.72 -5.31
C ALA A 170 -22.76 5.41 -4.24
N ASP A 171 -22.13 6.01 -3.22
CA ASP A 171 -22.82 6.80 -2.20
C ASP A 171 -23.43 8.07 -2.81
N TRP A 172 -22.72 8.69 -3.77
CA TRP A 172 -23.20 9.89 -4.45
C TRP A 172 -24.38 9.63 -5.39
N ALA A 173 -24.35 8.52 -6.15
CA ALA A 173 -25.45 8.14 -7.05
C ALA A 173 -26.80 8.00 -6.29
N GLN A 174 -26.78 7.65 -5.01
CA GLN A 174 -27.98 7.57 -4.17
C GLN A 174 -28.61 8.93 -3.89
N THR A 175 -27.87 10.03 -4.04
CA THR A 175 -28.39 11.40 -3.88
C THR A 175 -29.23 11.87 -5.08
N GLY A 176 -29.19 11.14 -6.21
CA GLY A 176 -29.86 11.51 -7.46
C GLY A 176 -29.12 12.56 -8.30
N SER A 177 -27.95 13.03 -7.84
CA SER A 177 -27.09 13.90 -8.64
C SER A 177 -26.37 13.10 -9.74
N THR A 178 -26.43 13.59 -10.97
CA THR A 178 -25.75 13.00 -12.13
C THR A 178 -24.39 13.63 -12.40
N ASP A 179 -24.01 14.67 -11.65
CA ASP A 179 -22.73 15.36 -11.78
C ASP A 179 -21.73 14.77 -10.77
N PRO A 180 -20.67 14.06 -11.24
CA PRO A 180 -19.61 13.57 -10.37
C PRO A 180 -18.86 14.71 -9.68
N ALA A 181 -18.84 15.92 -10.24
CA ALA A 181 -18.14 17.05 -9.65
C ALA A 181 -18.76 17.51 -8.32
N ALA A 182 -20.06 17.24 -8.15
CA ALA A 182 -20.78 17.58 -6.93
C ALA A 182 -20.32 16.74 -5.72
N MET A 183 -19.77 15.54 -5.95
CA MET A 183 -19.10 14.72 -4.93
C MET A 183 -17.94 15.49 -4.27
N TRP A 184 -17.10 16.19 -5.05
CA TRP A 184 -15.95 16.95 -4.55
C TRP A 184 -16.35 18.12 -3.68
N SER A 185 -17.44 18.79 -4.05
CA SER A 185 -17.95 19.92 -3.29
C SER A 185 -18.36 19.55 -1.86
N ALA A 186 -18.61 18.25 -1.60
CA ALA A 186 -18.91 17.73 -0.27
C ALA A 186 -17.66 17.31 0.53
N LEU A 187 -16.50 17.14 -0.11
CA LEU A 187 -15.25 16.78 0.57
C LEU A 187 -14.62 17.99 1.28
N ALA A 188 -14.04 17.73 2.46
CA ALA A 188 -13.29 18.71 3.23
C ALA A 188 -11.90 18.96 2.64
N GLU A 189 -11.32 17.95 1.99
CA GLU A 189 -10.02 18.01 1.32
C GLU A 189 -10.20 17.68 -0.17
N PRO A 190 -9.41 18.30 -1.07
CA PRO A 190 -9.51 18.07 -2.52
C PRO A 190 -9.01 16.69 -2.97
N TRP A 191 -8.37 15.94 -2.07
CA TRP A 191 -7.72 14.67 -2.34
C TRP A 191 -7.88 13.72 -1.14
N PRO A 192 -8.04 12.39 -1.35
CA PRO A 192 -8.11 11.42 -0.27
C PRO A 192 -6.75 11.17 0.38
N THR A 193 -6.72 11.03 1.68
CA THR A 193 -5.47 10.65 2.34
C THR A 193 -5.32 9.13 2.37
N SER A 194 -4.13 8.61 2.02
CA SER A 194 -3.90 7.17 1.86
C SER A 194 -2.66 6.69 2.62
N TYR A 195 -2.79 5.57 3.34
CA TYR A 195 -1.77 5.06 4.27
C TYR A 195 -1.45 3.59 4.01
N PRO A 196 -0.18 3.17 4.18
CA PRO A 196 0.15 1.75 4.26
C PRO A 196 -0.42 1.12 5.54
N THR A 197 -0.85 -0.14 5.47
CA THR A 197 -1.32 -0.92 6.64
C THR A 197 -0.18 -1.59 7.41
N MET A 198 1.07 -1.33 7.03
CA MET A 198 2.19 -2.13 7.50
C MET A 198 2.49 -1.88 8.99
N SER A 199 2.69 -2.98 9.73
CA SER A 199 2.75 -3.00 11.21
C SER A 199 3.96 -2.26 11.80
N ASP A 200 5.10 -2.34 11.11
CA ASP A 200 6.33 -1.68 11.51
C ASP A 200 6.51 -0.45 10.62
N ARG A 201 6.24 0.71 11.24
CA ARG A 201 6.48 2.09 10.76
C ARG A 201 7.13 2.17 9.38
N PRO A 202 6.44 2.70 8.35
CA PRO A 202 7.13 3.12 7.14
C PRO A 202 8.04 4.28 7.53
N LEU A 203 9.35 4.01 7.67
CA LEU A 203 10.47 4.93 7.57
C LEU A 203 10.10 6.44 7.52
N GLY A 204 9.65 7.05 8.61
CA GLY A 204 9.41 8.51 8.62
C GLY A 204 8.48 9.06 7.52
N LEU A 205 7.67 8.22 6.87
CA LEU A 205 6.77 8.65 5.81
C LEU A 205 5.41 8.99 6.44
N GLY A 206 5.05 10.26 6.37
CA GLY A 206 3.82 10.82 6.92
C GLY A 206 2.54 10.35 6.22
N PRO A 207 1.37 10.85 6.65
CA PRO A 207 0.07 10.55 6.06
C PRO A 207 -0.06 10.91 4.57
N ASP A 208 0.85 11.76 4.07
CA ASP A 208 0.77 12.41 2.77
C ASP A 208 1.52 11.64 1.67
N LEU A 209 1.58 10.31 1.81
CA LEU A 209 2.20 9.50 0.78
C LEU A 209 1.38 9.53 -0.51
N PRO A 210 1.96 10.00 -1.63
CA PRO A 210 1.23 10.03 -2.88
C PRO A 210 0.78 8.60 -3.24
N CYS A 211 -0.46 8.49 -3.70
CA CYS A 211 -0.94 7.24 -4.28
C CYS A 211 -0.15 6.89 -5.55
N CYS A 212 -0.37 5.69 -6.10
CA CYS A 212 0.26 5.35 -7.37
C CYS A 212 -0.26 6.25 -8.50
N VAL A 213 0.54 6.41 -9.56
CA VAL A 213 0.18 7.26 -10.71
C VAL A 213 -1.20 6.94 -11.30
N THR A 214 -1.59 5.66 -11.38
CA THR A 214 -2.92 5.29 -11.90
C THR A 214 -4.04 5.82 -11.03
N CYS A 215 -3.93 5.68 -9.71
CA CYS A 215 -4.91 6.22 -8.79
C CYS A 215 -4.99 7.74 -8.95
N GLN A 216 -3.85 8.42 -9.05
CA GLN A 216 -3.80 9.87 -9.25
C GLN A 216 -4.50 10.32 -10.53
N LEU A 217 -4.22 9.67 -11.66
CA LEU A 217 -4.89 9.96 -12.92
C LEU A 217 -6.41 9.76 -12.83
N ALA A 218 -6.85 8.72 -12.10
CA ALA A 218 -8.28 8.52 -11.87
C ALA A 218 -8.88 9.67 -11.07
N TRP A 219 -8.28 10.06 -9.95
CA TRP A 219 -8.77 11.20 -9.17
C TRP A 219 -8.81 12.50 -9.97
N GLN A 220 -7.82 12.76 -10.84
CA GLN A 220 -7.83 13.91 -11.77
C GLN A 220 -9.01 13.84 -12.73
N GLU A 221 -9.20 12.71 -13.40
CA GLU A 221 -10.28 12.54 -14.37
C GLU A 221 -11.64 12.79 -13.73
N PHE A 222 -11.84 12.30 -12.51
CA PHE A 222 -13.13 12.42 -11.85
C PHE A 222 -13.38 13.82 -11.28
N GLY A 223 -12.41 14.74 -11.34
CA GLY A 223 -12.55 16.15 -10.94
C GLY A 223 -11.88 16.51 -9.60
N GLY A 224 -11.06 15.62 -9.04
CA GLY A 224 -10.18 15.95 -7.92
C GLY A 224 -8.99 16.79 -8.37
N ASP A 225 -8.39 17.52 -7.43
CA ASP A 225 -7.18 18.32 -7.67
C ASP A 225 -5.99 17.73 -6.90
N PRO A 226 -5.43 16.58 -7.34
CA PRO A 226 -4.19 16.09 -6.75
C PRO A 226 -3.06 17.08 -7.00
N ALA A 227 -2.24 17.27 -5.96
CA ALA A 227 -0.89 17.79 -6.17
C ALA A 227 -0.21 17.02 -7.31
N ALA A 228 0.32 17.74 -8.29
CA ALA A 228 1.06 17.14 -9.38
C ALA A 228 2.21 16.29 -8.81
N VAL A 229 2.30 15.03 -9.23
CA VAL A 229 3.48 14.21 -8.97
C VAL A 229 4.25 14.00 -10.26
N ASP A 230 5.57 14.01 -10.14
CA ASP A 230 6.51 13.76 -11.24
C ASP A 230 6.29 12.39 -11.89
N TRP A 231 5.68 11.43 -11.19
CA TRP A 231 5.38 10.08 -11.70
C TRP A 231 4.33 10.00 -12.81
N THR A 232 3.65 11.12 -13.13
CA THR A 232 2.61 11.16 -14.18
C THR A 232 3.18 11.15 -15.59
N GLU A 233 4.43 11.59 -15.76
CA GLU A 233 5.11 11.59 -17.05
C GLU A 233 5.87 10.29 -17.26
N LEU A 234 5.78 9.73 -18.48
CA LEU A 234 6.65 8.63 -18.85
C LEU A 234 8.07 9.14 -18.98
N ARG A 235 9.00 8.36 -18.44
CA ARG A 235 10.43 8.57 -18.59
C ARG A 235 11.03 7.34 -19.26
N GLU A 236 11.44 7.52 -20.50
CA GLU A 236 12.29 6.55 -21.19
C GLU A 236 13.69 6.48 -20.54
N PRO A 237 14.34 5.30 -20.52
CA PRO A 237 15.69 5.18 -20.01
C PRO A 237 16.66 5.98 -20.88
N VAL A 238 17.53 6.77 -20.25
CA VAL A 238 18.64 7.40 -20.97
C VAL A 238 19.79 6.40 -21.02
N ALA A 239 19.98 5.74 -22.17
CA ALA A 239 21.05 4.76 -22.34
C ALA A 239 22.43 5.45 -22.19
N ALA A 240 23.13 5.17 -21.10
CA ALA A 240 24.42 5.78 -20.77
C ALA A 240 25.65 5.04 -21.35
N GLY A 241 25.45 3.98 -22.15
CA GLY A 241 26.54 3.19 -22.71
C GLY A 241 26.06 1.87 -23.34
N ALA A 242 27.02 1.09 -23.86
CA ALA A 242 26.74 -0.25 -24.37
C ALA A 242 26.43 -1.21 -23.21
N ALA A 243 25.49 -2.13 -23.44
CA ALA A 243 25.19 -3.20 -22.48
C ALA A 243 26.45 -4.06 -22.25
N PRO A 244 26.80 -4.38 -20.99
CA PRO A 244 27.96 -5.21 -20.68
C PRO A 244 27.88 -6.61 -21.28
N ASP A 245 26.66 -7.15 -21.42
CA ASP A 245 26.34 -8.42 -22.08
C ASP A 245 25.16 -8.19 -23.04
N PRO A 246 25.43 -7.83 -24.31
CA PRO A 246 24.40 -7.37 -25.24
C PRO A 246 23.43 -8.48 -25.68
N ASP A 247 23.80 -9.75 -25.54
CA ASP A 247 22.97 -10.88 -25.97
C ASP A 247 22.06 -11.40 -24.86
N ARG A 248 22.30 -11.00 -23.61
CA ARG A 248 21.55 -11.45 -22.44
C ARG A 248 20.15 -10.85 -22.33
N PHE A 249 20.00 -9.60 -22.77
CA PHE A 249 18.74 -8.87 -22.69
C PHE A 249 18.40 -8.19 -24.02
N PRO A 250 17.10 -8.12 -24.37
CA PRO A 250 16.67 -7.23 -25.45
C PRO A 250 17.13 -5.79 -25.20
N PRO A 251 17.42 -5.00 -26.25
CA PRO A 251 17.98 -3.65 -26.11
C PRO A 251 17.22 -2.73 -25.15
N ALA A 252 15.88 -2.78 -25.15
CA ALA A 252 15.05 -1.97 -24.26
C ALA A 252 15.25 -2.33 -22.78
N VAL A 253 15.34 -3.62 -22.45
CA VAL A 253 15.61 -4.09 -21.08
C VAL A 253 17.03 -3.71 -20.67
N ALA A 254 17.99 -3.92 -21.56
CA ALA A 254 19.38 -3.57 -21.31
C ALA A 254 19.54 -2.06 -21.02
N ALA A 255 18.85 -1.19 -21.75
CA ALA A 255 18.89 0.26 -21.52
C ALA A 255 18.44 0.65 -20.11
N VAL A 256 17.32 0.08 -19.63
CA VAL A 256 16.81 0.29 -18.26
C VAL A 256 17.83 -0.17 -17.21
N LEU A 257 18.39 -1.37 -17.39
CA LEU A 257 19.34 -1.94 -16.43
C LEU A 257 20.68 -1.18 -16.41
N VAL A 258 21.19 -0.77 -17.58
CA VAL A 258 22.43 0.01 -17.71
C VAL A 258 22.27 1.39 -17.06
N GLU A 259 21.16 2.11 -17.34
CA GLU A 259 20.85 3.37 -16.63
C GLU A 259 20.76 3.14 -15.12
N GLY A 260 20.23 1.98 -14.72
CA GLY A 260 20.13 1.54 -13.34
C GLY A 260 21.44 1.10 -12.68
N GLY A 261 22.57 1.10 -13.41
CA GLY A 261 23.89 0.76 -12.87
C GLY A 261 24.39 -0.65 -13.17
N TRP A 262 23.79 -1.38 -14.12
CA TRP A 262 24.29 -2.69 -14.52
C TRP A 262 25.61 -2.59 -15.30
N THR A 263 26.66 -3.19 -14.75
CA THR A 263 28.05 -3.11 -15.27
C THR A 263 28.66 -4.45 -15.68
N GLY A 264 27.88 -5.55 -15.73
CA GLY A 264 28.34 -6.84 -16.23
C GLY A 264 28.85 -7.83 -15.18
N GLY A 265 28.47 -7.65 -13.91
CA GLY A 265 28.74 -8.56 -12.81
C GLY A 265 28.12 -8.05 -11.52
N GLY A 266 28.04 -8.89 -10.50
CA GLY A 266 27.55 -8.49 -9.18
C GLY A 266 28.65 -8.08 -8.20
N LEU A 267 28.25 -8.03 -6.93
CA LEU A 267 29.13 -7.77 -5.80
C LEU A 267 30.04 -8.99 -5.53
N ASP A 268 31.16 -8.73 -4.85
CA ASP A 268 32.04 -9.79 -4.37
C ASP A 268 31.27 -10.75 -3.45
N PRO A 269 31.37 -12.09 -3.64
CA PRO A 269 30.59 -13.03 -2.85
C PRO A 269 30.79 -12.91 -1.33
N ALA A 270 32.00 -12.59 -0.86
CA ALA A 270 32.24 -12.40 0.57
C ALA A 270 31.64 -11.09 1.09
N GLN A 271 31.57 -10.05 0.25
CA GLN A 271 30.81 -8.84 0.56
C GLN A 271 29.31 -9.13 0.66
N VAL A 272 28.76 -9.93 -0.26
CA VAL A 272 27.33 -10.31 -0.23
C VAL A 272 27.00 -11.08 1.05
N ASP A 273 27.83 -12.05 1.41
CA ASP A 273 27.65 -12.85 2.62
C ASP A 273 27.62 -11.97 3.88
N ARG A 274 28.54 -11.01 4.00
CA ARG A 274 28.55 -10.05 5.12
C ARG A 274 27.29 -9.20 5.19
N LEU A 275 26.87 -8.62 4.07
CA LEU A 275 25.69 -7.75 4.03
C LEU A 275 24.40 -8.52 4.37
N LEU A 276 24.26 -9.76 3.89
CA LEU A 276 23.12 -10.61 4.24
C LEU A 276 23.13 -10.97 5.73
N ASP A 277 24.29 -11.23 6.33
CA ASP A 277 24.41 -11.48 7.77
C ASP A 277 24.09 -10.25 8.61
N GLU A 278 24.59 -9.06 8.24
CA GLU A 278 24.29 -7.79 8.89
C GLU A 278 22.78 -7.50 8.85
N ALA A 279 22.17 -7.66 7.68
CA ALA A 279 20.75 -7.40 7.49
C ALA A 279 19.87 -8.45 8.21
N ARG A 280 20.37 -9.70 8.34
CA ARG A 280 19.76 -10.75 9.19
C ARG A 280 19.80 -10.39 10.67
N GLU A 281 20.93 -9.88 11.16
CA GLU A 281 21.09 -9.45 12.55
C GLU A 281 20.24 -8.22 12.89
N ALA A 282 20.15 -7.26 11.96
CA ALA A 282 19.41 -6.01 12.16
C ALA A 282 17.88 -6.20 12.14
N HIS A 283 17.37 -7.04 11.23
CA HIS A 283 15.93 -7.06 10.93
C HIS A 283 15.22 -8.37 11.28
N GLY A 284 15.96 -9.46 11.54
CA GLY A 284 15.40 -10.71 12.08
C GLY A 284 14.28 -11.39 11.27
N ALA A 285 13.93 -10.92 10.07
CA ALA A 285 12.70 -11.34 9.36
C ALA A 285 12.88 -12.54 8.41
N TRP A 286 14.10 -12.69 7.90
CA TRP A 286 14.55 -13.67 6.92
C TRP A 286 15.51 -14.64 7.60
N HIS A 287 14.97 -15.60 8.35
CA HIS A 287 15.77 -16.57 9.11
C HIS A 287 16.24 -17.78 8.28
N ASP A 288 15.71 -17.95 7.07
CA ASP A 288 15.97 -19.15 6.29
C ASP A 288 17.25 -19.05 5.44
N ARG A 289 18.15 -20.02 5.63
CA ARG A 289 19.43 -20.09 4.91
C ARG A 289 19.25 -20.32 3.41
N ALA A 290 18.21 -21.02 2.98
CA ALA A 290 17.99 -21.29 1.57
C ALA A 290 17.47 -20.03 0.84
N ALA A 291 16.57 -19.27 1.46
CA ALA A 291 16.15 -17.97 0.95
C ALA A 291 17.30 -16.95 0.90
N ALA A 292 18.17 -16.93 1.91
CA ALA A 292 19.39 -16.12 1.89
C ALA A 292 20.35 -16.54 0.76
N SER A 293 20.49 -17.85 0.50
CA SER A 293 21.27 -18.35 -0.64
C SER A 293 20.69 -17.91 -1.99
N ALA A 294 19.38 -17.91 -2.14
CA ALA A 294 18.72 -17.41 -3.35
C ALA A 294 18.99 -15.91 -3.57
N ALA A 295 18.90 -15.08 -2.52
CA ALA A 295 19.25 -13.67 -2.61
C ALA A 295 20.74 -13.45 -2.89
N ARG A 296 21.62 -14.29 -2.33
CA ARG A 296 23.05 -14.27 -2.62
C ARG A 296 23.32 -14.44 -4.12
N GLU A 297 22.64 -15.40 -4.77
CA GLU A 297 22.78 -15.62 -6.22
C GLU A 297 22.40 -14.38 -7.04
N VAL A 298 21.40 -13.60 -6.59
CA VAL A 298 21.02 -12.32 -7.21
C VAL A 298 22.16 -11.32 -7.13
N PHE A 299 22.68 -11.05 -5.93
CA PHE A 299 23.67 -9.98 -5.73
C PHE A 299 25.10 -10.35 -6.17
N VAL A 300 25.41 -11.64 -6.34
CA VAL A 300 26.65 -12.08 -7.03
C VAL A 300 26.55 -11.86 -8.54
N ARG A 301 25.34 -11.83 -9.10
CA ARG A 301 25.08 -11.71 -10.53
C ARG A 301 24.80 -10.29 -10.98
N TYR A 302 24.17 -9.49 -10.13
CA TYR A 302 23.84 -8.09 -10.38
C TYR A 302 24.41 -7.22 -9.27
N PRO A 303 24.90 -6.01 -9.59
CA PRO A 303 25.23 -5.05 -8.57
C PRO A 303 23.93 -4.55 -7.92
N GLN A 304 24.03 -3.67 -6.93
CA GLN A 304 22.83 -2.93 -6.55
C GLN A 304 22.37 -2.08 -7.73
N LEU A 305 21.08 -2.18 -8.07
CA LEU A 305 20.46 -1.44 -9.18
C LEU A 305 19.53 -0.36 -8.63
N SER A 306 19.48 0.78 -9.32
CA SER A 306 18.51 1.85 -9.06
C SER A 306 18.04 2.43 -10.37
N THR A 307 16.98 1.82 -10.93
CA THR A 307 16.42 2.25 -12.21
C THR A 307 15.59 3.51 -12.03
N ARG A 308 15.43 4.27 -13.12
CA ARG A 308 14.65 5.51 -13.11
C ARG A 308 13.60 5.57 -14.20
N ALA A 309 13.64 4.65 -15.15
CA ALA A 309 12.65 4.56 -16.22
C ALA A 309 11.25 4.32 -15.63
N THR A 310 10.27 4.99 -16.21
CA THR A 310 8.84 4.71 -16.02
C THR A 310 8.21 4.78 -17.39
N VAL A 311 7.96 3.62 -18.01
CA VAL A 311 7.56 3.55 -19.42
C VAL A 311 6.22 2.83 -19.55
N ALA A 312 5.51 3.09 -20.65
CA ALA A 312 4.36 2.28 -20.99
C ALA A 312 4.84 0.85 -21.25
N GLY A 313 4.36 -0.10 -20.44
CA GLY A 313 4.77 -1.49 -20.57
C GLY A 313 3.93 -2.25 -21.58
N VAL A 314 4.16 -3.56 -21.65
CA VAL A 314 3.40 -4.47 -22.51
C VAL A 314 1.96 -4.61 -22.00
N ASP A 315 1.79 -4.83 -20.70
CA ASP A 315 0.48 -5.08 -20.10
C ASP A 315 0.15 -4.06 -19.00
N CYS A 316 1.13 -3.74 -18.15
CA CYS A 316 1.04 -2.74 -17.09
C CYS A 316 2.18 -1.72 -17.20
N LEU A 317 2.07 -0.62 -16.49
CA LEU A 317 3.12 0.39 -16.38
C LEU A 317 4.40 -0.26 -15.85
N ALA A 318 5.50 -0.13 -16.59
CA ALA A 318 6.82 -0.50 -16.12
C ALA A 318 7.32 0.63 -15.21
N GLN A 319 7.46 0.34 -13.92
CA GLN A 319 7.82 1.34 -12.93
C GLN A 319 9.30 1.23 -12.54
N GLN A 320 9.82 2.29 -11.93
CA GLN A 320 11.13 2.24 -11.30
C GLN A 320 11.20 1.14 -10.23
N PHE A 321 12.35 0.48 -10.19
CA PHE A 321 12.69 -0.52 -9.19
C PHE A 321 14.16 -0.45 -8.79
N THR A 322 14.43 -0.97 -7.61
CA THR A 322 15.77 -1.11 -7.03
C THR A 322 16.06 -2.59 -6.76
N LEU A 323 17.29 -3.01 -7.01
CA LEU A 323 17.86 -4.21 -6.40
C LEU A 323 18.80 -3.75 -5.31
N ARG A 324 18.42 -3.92 -4.05
CA ARG A 324 19.19 -3.48 -2.91
C ARG A 324 18.87 -4.38 -1.73
N MET A 325 19.90 -4.77 -0.99
CA MET A 325 19.70 -5.44 0.28
C MET A 325 19.04 -4.47 1.27
N PRO A 326 17.97 -4.88 1.97
CA PRO A 326 17.34 -4.06 2.99
C PRO A 326 18.36 -3.47 3.97
N ASP A 327 18.42 -2.14 4.01
CA ASP A 327 19.24 -1.33 4.91
C ASP A 327 18.42 -0.78 6.09
N GLU A 328 17.16 -0.42 5.85
CA GLU A 328 16.30 0.19 6.89
C GLU A 328 14.84 -0.29 6.87
N PHE A 329 14.35 -0.86 5.76
CA PHE A 329 12.94 -1.24 5.59
C PHE A 329 12.74 -2.71 5.26
N CYS A 330 12.21 -3.46 6.22
CA CYS A 330 11.80 -4.84 6.05
C CYS A 330 10.47 -5.07 6.83
N PRO A 331 9.31 -5.10 6.15
CA PRO A 331 8.02 -5.28 6.80
C PRO A 331 7.83 -6.75 7.20
N VAL A 332 8.41 -7.10 8.35
CA VAL A 332 8.54 -8.48 8.85
C VAL A 332 7.19 -9.21 8.92
N PRO A 333 6.12 -8.61 9.47
CA PRO A 333 4.83 -9.29 9.57
C PRO A 333 4.20 -9.60 8.20
N GLU A 334 4.38 -8.71 7.22
CA GLU A 334 3.89 -8.85 5.86
C GLU A 334 4.63 -9.95 5.11
N LEU A 335 5.96 -10.00 5.25
CA LEU A 335 6.79 -11.08 4.72
C LEU A 335 6.41 -12.42 5.34
N ALA A 336 6.28 -12.48 6.67
CA ALA A 336 5.88 -13.71 7.35
C ALA A 336 4.48 -14.19 6.91
N ALA A 337 3.55 -13.28 6.64
CA ALA A 337 2.23 -13.65 6.13
C ALA A 337 2.28 -14.14 4.67
N PHE A 338 3.16 -13.55 3.85
CA PHE A 338 3.45 -14.04 2.52
C PHE A 338 4.05 -15.45 2.55
N GLU A 339 5.08 -15.69 3.37
CA GLU A 339 5.73 -17.00 3.53
C GLU A 339 4.74 -18.09 3.94
N ARG A 340 3.85 -17.80 4.91
CA ARG A 340 2.81 -18.74 5.34
C ARG A 340 1.89 -19.15 4.19
N ARG A 341 1.53 -18.21 3.32
CA ARG A 341 0.67 -18.47 2.16
C ARG A 341 1.42 -19.17 1.03
N LEU A 342 2.68 -18.80 0.79
CA LEU A 342 3.53 -19.42 -0.22
C LEU A 342 3.95 -20.85 0.18
N GLY A 343 4.06 -21.11 1.49
CA GLY A 343 4.61 -22.34 2.05
C GLY A 343 6.12 -22.48 1.86
N VAL A 344 6.81 -21.37 1.53
CA VAL A 344 8.25 -21.33 1.25
C VAL A 344 8.85 -20.06 1.87
N PRO A 345 10.01 -20.14 2.55
CA PRO A 345 10.70 -18.98 3.06
C PRO A 345 11.17 -18.02 1.96
N VAL A 346 11.27 -16.72 2.29
CA VAL A 346 11.62 -15.67 1.33
C VAL A 346 12.66 -14.69 1.87
N CYS A 347 13.31 -14.00 0.96
CA CYS A 347 14.33 -13.00 1.23
C CYS A 347 14.02 -11.75 0.40
N PRO A 348 13.78 -10.57 1.00
CA PRO A 348 13.70 -9.32 0.25
C PRO A 348 15.01 -8.99 -0.48
N ILE A 349 14.88 -8.51 -1.72
CA ILE A 349 16.02 -8.19 -2.61
C ILE A 349 15.95 -6.77 -3.19
N GLY A 350 14.97 -5.99 -2.78
CA GLY A 350 14.80 -4.61 -3.20
C GLY A 350 13.34 -4.17 -3.19
N SER A 351 13.03 -3.15 -3.99
CA SER A 351 11.69 -2.58 -4.07
C SER A 351 11.31 -2.18 -5.49
N GLU A 352 10.02 -2.17 -5.78
CA GLU A 352 9.46 -1.47 -6.94
C GLU A 352 8.70 -0.26 -6.39
N THR A 353 9.14 0.95 -6.75
CA THR A 353 8.78 2.18 -6.03
C THR A 353 9.06 2.13 -4.51
N ALA A 354 8.48 3.05 -3.73
CA ALA A 354 8.76 3.15 -2.29
C ALA A 354 8.01 2.10 -1.44
N PHE A 355 7.00 1.40 -1.98
CA PHE A 355 6.09 0.57 -1.17
C PHE A 355 5.95 -0.89 -1.61
N ASN A 356 6.40 -1.24 -2.81
CA ASN A 356 6.29 -2.62 -3.28
C ASN A 356 7.61 -3.33 -3.01
N ILE A 357 7.54 -4.55 -2.50
CA ILE A 357 8.70 -5.29 -2.02
C ILE A 357 9.05 -6.35 -3.04
N LEU A 358 10.30 -6.37 -3.50
CA LEU A 358 10.83 -7.45 -4.32
C LEU A 358 11.37 -8.55 -3.40
N VAL A 359 10.96 -9.78 -3.62
CA VAL A 359 11.39 -10.94 -2.84
C VAL A 359 11.79 -12.10 -3.74
N VAL A 360 12.74 -12.90 -3.26
CA VAL A 360 13.07 -14.22 -3.83
C VAL A 360 12.77 -15.29 -2.79
N ASP A 361 12.18 -16.41 -3.21
CA ASP A 361 11.96 -17.55 -2.33
C ASP A 361 13.13 -18.54 -2.34
N ALA A 362 13.12 -19.48 -1.39
CA ALA A 362 14.11 -20.56 -1.30
C ALA A 362 14.15 -21.51 -2.51
N ARG A 363 13.27 -21.36 -3.49
CA ARG A 363 13.22 -22.12 -4.76
C ARG A 363 13.63 -21.27 -5.96
N ASN A 364 14.25 -20.10 -5.74
CA ASN A 364 14.65 -19.14 -6.77
C ASN A 364 13.48 -18.60 -7.61
N ARG A 365 12.29 -18.51 -7.01
CA ARG A 365 11.12 -17.83 -7.61
C ARG A 365 11.06 -16.39 -7.14
N PHE A 366 10.81 -15.48 -8.08
CA PHE A 366 10.83 -14.05 -7.83
C PHE A 366 9.42 -13.49 -7.75
N PHE A 367 9.18 -12.61 -6.80
CA PHE A 367 7.89 -11.97 -6.60
C PHE A 367 8.01 -10.48 -6.32
N VAL A 368 6.95 -9.75 -6.65
CA VAL A 368 6.71 -8.40 -6.15
C VAL A 368 5.43 -8.40 -5.30
N LEU A 369 5.54 -7.88 -4.09
CA LEU A 369 4.44 -7.74 -3.14
C LEU A 369 4.00 -6.27 -3.15
N ASP A 370 2.74 -6.02 -3.51
CA ASP A 370 2.19 -4.66 -3.53
C ASP A 370 0.77 -4.61 -2.96
N GLN A 371 0.22 -3.40 -2.93
CA GLN A 371 -1.13 -3.16 -2.43
C GLN A 371 -2.22 -3.87 -3.22
N GLY A 372 -2.00 -4.23 -4.49
CA GLY A 372 -2.97 -4.95 -5.31
C GLY A 372 -2.89 -6.48 -5.15
N GLY A 373 -1.76 -7.01 -4.67
CA GLY A 373 -1.59 -8.44 -4.45
C GLY A 373 -0.13 -8.86 -4.35
N ASP A 374 0.13 -10.10 -4.74
CA ASP A 374 1.45 -10.72 -4.70
C ASP A 374 1.64 -11.43 -6.02
N TRP A 375 2.72 -11.09 -6.70
CA TRP A 375 2.85 -11.31 -8.13
C TRP A 375 4.12 -12.07 -8.45
N PHE A 376 4.00 -13.15 -9.21
CA PHE A 376 5.11 -13.99 -9.63
C PHE A 376 5.79 -13.42 -10.89
N LEU A 377 6.99 -12.90 -10.71
CA LEU A 377 7.78 -12.24 -11.74
C LEU A 377 8.57 -13.21 -12.62
N GLY A 378 8.84 -14.43 -12.16
CA GLY A 378 9.59 -15.42 -12.93
C GLY A 378 10.35 -16.44 -12.08
N GLY A 379 10.83 -17.49 -12.73
CA GLY A 379 11.64 -18.54 -12.11
C GLY A 379 13.14 -18.24 -12.09
N HIS A 380 13.52 -17.04 -12.53
CA HIS A 380 14.91 -16.62 -12.65
C HIS A 380 15.03 -15.10 -12.59
N VAL A 381 16.14 -14.58 -12.04
CA VAL A 381 16.34 -13.13 -11.84
C VAL A 381 16.28 -12.34 -13.16
N ASP A 382 16.88 -12.85 -14.24
CA ASP A 382 16.85 -12.19 -15.54
C ASP A 382 15.42 -12.07 -16.09
N GLU A 383 14.60 -13.12 -15.91
CA GLU A 383 13.18 -13.09 -16.29
C GLU A 383 12.42 -12.05 -15.48
N ALA A 384 12.65 -12.02 -14.16
CA ALA A 384 12.02 -11.05 -13.27
C ALA A 384 12.39 -9.60 -13.63
N LEU A 385 13.67 -9.32 -13.89
CA LEU A 385 14.16 -8.01 -14.32
C LEU A 385 13.59 -7.61 -15.68
N ALA A 386 13.50 -8.54 -16.64
CA ALA A 386 12.89 -8.28 -17.93
C ALA A 386 11.38 -7.96 -17.78
N ASN A 387 10.66 -8.70 -16.95
CA ASN A 387 9.24 -8.46 -16.71
C ASN A 387 8.97 -7.11 -16.01
N LEU A 388 9.81 -6.72 -15.04
CA LEU A 388 9.75 -5.40 -14.41
C LEU A 388 10.04 -4.27 -15.42
N ALA A 389 11.14 -4.39 -16.18
CA ALA A 389 11.55 -3.37 -17.14
C ALA A 389 10.60 -3.21 -18.33
N THR A 390 9.84 -4.26 -18.69
CA THR A 390 8.89 -4.23 -19.81
C THR A 390 7.43 -4.10 -19.37
N GLY A 391 7.13 -4.17 -18.07
CA GLY A 391 5.76 -4.11 -17.57
C GLY A 391 4.87 -5.24 -18.11
N ARG A 392 5.41 -6.46 -18.21
CA ARG A 392 4.62 -7.66 -18.52
C ARG A 392 3.81 -8.09 -17.31
N ALA A 393 2.57 -8.51 -17.53
CA ALA A 393 1.67 -8.93 -16.46
C ALA A 393 2.19 -10.22 -15.80
N PRO A 394 2.58 -10.17 -14.51
CA PRO A 394 2.97 -11.38 -13.79
C PRO A 394 1.76 -12.23 -13.41
N GLY A 395 1.99 -13.53 -13.22
CA GLY A 395 1.03 -14.40 -12.56
C GLY A 395 0.75 -13.94 -11.13
N ARG A 396 -0.42 -14.26 -10.57
CA ARG A 396 -0.80 -13.81 -9.22
C ARG A 396 -0.84 -14.97 -8.24
N LEU A 397 -0.26 -14.80 -7.06
CA LEU A 397 -0.40 -15.75 -5.97
C LEU A 397 -1.80 -15.62 -5.34
N ARG A 398 -2.54 -16.72 -5.36
CA ARG A 398 -3.88 -16.83 -4.76
C ARG A 398 -3.79 -17.05 -3.25
N ALA A 399 -4.91 -16.90 -2.56
CA ALA A 399 -5.01 -17.13 -1.12
C ALA A 399 -4.67 -18.58 -0.72
N ASP A 400 -4.88 -19.53 -1.64
CA ASP A 400 -4.55 -20.96 -1.49
C ASP A 400 -3.07 -21.31 -1.76
N GLY A 401 -2.23 -20.32 -2.07
CA GLY A 401 -0.80 -20.51 -2.36
C GLY A 401 -0.50 -20.94 -3.80
N VAL A 402 -1.52 -21.04 -4.67
CA VAL A 402 -1.34 -21.37 -6.09
C VAL A 402 -1.04 -20.11 -6.90
N ILE A 403 -0.05 -20.18 -7.77
CA ILE A 403 0.24 -19.11 -8.74
C ILE A 403 -0.70 -19.30 -9.92
N ALA A 404 -1.65 -18.38 -10.08
CA ALA A 404 -2.46 -18.31 -11.28
C ALA A 404 -1.59 -17.81 -12.44
N ALA A 405 -1.74 -18.41 -13.62
CA ALA A 405 -1.09 -17.94 -14.83
C ALA A 405 -1.43 -16.46 -15.10
N ALA A 406 -0.48 -15.73 -15.68
CA ALA A 406 -0.75 -14.42 -16.25
C ALA A 406 -1.91 -14.53 -17.26
N ARG A 407 -2.83 -13.57 -17.23
CA ARG A 407 -3.99 -13.54 -18.12
C ARG A 407 -3.65 -12.86 -19.43
#